data_AF-A0A430R255-F1
#
_entry.id   AF-A0A430R255-F1
#
_cell.length_a   1.000
_cell.length_b   1.000
_cell.length_c   1.000
_cell.angle_alpha   90.00
_cell.angle_beta   90.00
_cell.angle_gamma   90.00
#
_symmetry.space_group_name_H-M   'P 1'
#
loop_
_entity.id
_entity.type
_entity.pdbx_description
1 polymer ?
#
loop_
_entity_poly.entity_id
_entity_poly.type
_entity_poly.pdbx_seq_one_letter_code
_entity_poly.pdbx_strand_id
1 'polypeptide(L)'
;LLFCGAPVLASLGLADGLRVGPDVAPYWDNEDRSHFLADPTGPGLKNALRASLHRLWLSENVHVDPDVAYFRTRFNLLRPEGMRRQEGLAHLTGFKATSDPPSWLLPEERARLLAFLSQEVPVRRLSPYRLQVGEEVLDYACVL
;
A
#
# COMPACT_ATOMS: atom_id res chain seq x y z
N LEU A 1 5.64 7.86 -16.55
CA LEU A 1 6.88 7.77 -15.74
C LEU A 1 6.51 7.54 -14.29
N LEU A 2 6.95 6.42 -13.71
CA LEU A 2 6.84 6.14 -12.28
C LEU A 2 8.17 6.47 -11.59
N PHE A 3 8.14 7.42 -10.66
CA PHE A 3 9.33 7.84 -9.90
C PHE A 3 9.38 7.07 -8.57
N CYS A 4 10.55 6.55 -8.22
CA CYS A 4 10.79 5.79 -7.00
C CYS A 4 12.11 6.23 -6.35
N GLY A 5 12.14 6.33 -5.02
CA GLY A 5 13.30 6.87 -4.28
C GLY A 5 13.60 8.33 -4.62
N ALA A 6 12.58 9.08 -5.05
CA ALA A 6 12.73 10.42 -5.59
C ALA A 6 12.42 11.53 -4.56
N PRO A 7 12.99 12.73 -4.71
CA PRO A 7 12.57 13.90 -3.92
C PRO A 7 11.11 14.25 -4.22
N VAL A 8 10.22 14.07 -3.23
CA VAL A 8 8.76 14.07 -3.42
C VAL A 8 8.25 15.36 -4.09
N LEU A 9 8.46 16.52 -3.48
CA LEU A 9 7.87 17.78 -3.97
C LEU A 9 8.55 18.27 -5.26
N ALA A 10 9.86 18.05 -5.42
CA ALA A 10 10.59 18.46 -6.61
C ALA A 10 10.25 17.61 -7.85
N SER A 11 9.52 16.51 -7.67
CA SER A 11 9.08 15.63 -8.77
C SER A 11 7.69 15.97 -9.31
N LEU A 12 6.93 16.83 -8.63
CA LEU A 12 5.57 17.20 -9.04
C LEU A 12 5.59 17.97 -10.37
N GLY A 13 4.71 17.60 -11.30
CA GLY A 13 4.68 18.13 -12.66
C GLY A 13 5.67 17.47 -13.63
N LEU A 14 6.54 16.57 -13.16
CA LEU A 14 7.43 15.75 -13.98
C LEU A 14 7.00 14.27 -14.02
N ALA A 15 6.57 13.73 -12.88
CA ALA A 15 6.16 12.34 -12.75
C ALA A 15 4.67 12.16 -13.05
N ASP A 16 4.32 11.05 -13.73
CA ASP A 16 2.92 10.61 -13.84
C ASP A 16 2.49 9.83 -12.59
N GLY A 17 3.41 9.06 -12.00
CA GLY A 17 3.22 8.35 -10.74
C GLY A 17 4.43 8.50 -9.82
N LEU A 18 4.20 8.50 -8.51
CA LEU A 18 5.24 8.71 -7.51
C LEU A 18 5.06 7.76 -6.32
N ARG A 19 6.07 6.92 -6.06
CA ARG A 19 6.17 6.15 -4.81
C ARG A 19 6.31 7.12 -3.64
N VAL A 20 5.34 7.09 -2.72
CA VAL A 20 5.29 8.03 -1.60
C VAL A 20 5.75 7.44 -0.26
N GLY A 21 6.11 6.16 -0.20
CA GLY A 21 6.55 5.51 1.02
C GLY A 21 7.74 4.55 0.81
N PRO A 22 8.32 4.04 1.92
CA PRO A 22 9.22 2.89 1.91
C PRO A 22 8.64 1.70 1.14
N ASP A 23 9.50 0.78 0.73
CA ASP A 23 9.06 -0.47 0.08
C ASP A 23 8.12 -1.26 1.02
N VAL A 24 7.07 -1.87 0.45
CA VAL A 24 6.37 -2.95 1.16
C VAL A 24 7.28 -4.18 1.25
N ALA A 25 6.96 -5.08 2.17
CA ALA A 25 7.65 -6.34 2.32
C ALA A 25 6.67 -7.45 2.70
N PRO A 26 7.01 -8.74 2.49
CA PRO A 26 6.18 -9.87 2.89
C PRO A 26 6.21 -10.10 4.42
N TYR A 27 6.29 -9.03 5.21
CA TYR A 27 6.26 -9.00 6.67
C TYR A 27 5.82 -7.62 7.16
N TRP A 28 5.31 -7.57 8.40
CA TRP A 28 4.76 -6.33 8.96
C TRP A 28 5.83 -5.29 9.26
N ASP A 29 6.88 -5.69 9.98
CA ASP A 29 7.99 -4.84 10.39
C ASP A 29 9.24 -5.70 10.61
N ASN A 30 10.42 -5.10 10.46
CA ASN A 30 11.69 -5.68 10.88
C ASN A 30 12.20 -4.85 12.06
N GLU A 31 11.97 -5.34 13.28
CA GLU A 31 12.26 -4.62 14.51
C GLU A 31 13.74 -4.26 14.68
N ASP A 32 14.66 -5.13 14.25
CA ASP A 32 16.10 -4.86 14.24
C ASP A 32 16.41 -3.57 13.48
N ARG A 33 15.73 -3.36 12.36
CA ARG A 33 15.93 -2.16 11.53
C ARG A 33 15.13 -0.96 12.03
N SER A 34 13.83 -1.14 12.27
CA SER A 34 12.93 -0.03 12.58
C SER A 34 13.12 0.51 14.00
N HIS A 35 13.45 -0.36 14.97
CA HIS A 35 13.60 0.00 16.36
C HIS A 35 15.08 0.10 16.76
N PHE A 36 15.85 -0.98 16.65
CA PHE A 36 17.22 -1.02 17.20
C PHE A 36 18.20 -0.17 16.39
N LEU A 37 18.05 -0.10 15.06
CA LEU A 37 18.80 0.83 14.20
C LEU A 37 18.08 2.18 14.00
N ALA A 38 16.89 2.35 14.56
CA ALA A 38 16.07 3.55 14.43
C ALA A 38 15.84 4.02 12.97
N ASP A 39 15.71 3.07 12.04
CA ASP A 39 15.50 3.34 10.60
C ASP A 39 14.08 2.98 10.14
N PRO A 40 13.13 3.94 10.12
CA PRO A 40 11.77 3.72 9.62
C PRO A 40 11.65 3.76 8.08
N THR A 41 12.77 3.89 7.36
CA THR A 41 12.79 3.97 5.89
C THR A 41 12.95 2.59 5.23
N GLY A 42 13.21 1.56 6.02
CA GLY A 42 13.39 0.20 5.54
C GLY A 42 12.11 -0.46 5.04
N PRO A 43 12.24 -1.53 4.21
CA PRO A 43 11.10 -2.30 3.74
C PRO A 43 10.29 -2.89 4.90
N GLY A 44 8.97 -2.85 4.76
CA GLY A 44 8.05 -3.33 5.78
C GLY A 44 6.68 -2.69 5.61
N LEU A 45 5.61 -3.49 5.68
CA LEU A 45 4.27 -2.97 5.41
C LEU A 45 3.88 -1.83 6.38
N LYS A 46 4.28 -1.90 7.66
CA LYS A 46 4.04 -0.83 8.63
C LYS A 46 4.68 0.49 8.19
N ASN A 47 5.94 0.46 7.77
CA ASN A 47 6.68 1.63 7.33
C ASN A 47 6.09 2.24 6.06
N ALA A 48 5.75 1.40 5.08
CA ALA A 48 5.09 1.79 3.84
C ALA A 48 3.74 2.49 4.11
N LEU A 49 2.84 1.84 4.87
CA LEU A 49 1.52 2.39 5.21
C LEU A 49 1.63 3.74 5.92
N ARG A 50 2.50 3.84 6.94
CA ARG A 50 2.67 5.06 7.72
C ARG A 50 3.08 6.24 6.86
N ALA A 51 4.07 6.09 5.99
CA ALA A 51 4.52 7.19 5.13
C ALA A 51 3.48 7.55 4.05
N SER A 52 2.87 6.55 3.42
CA SER A 52 1.86 6.74 2.37
C SER A 52 0.65 7.51 2.89
N LEU A 53 0.11 7.15 4.07
CA LEU A 53 -1.04 7.83 4.69
C LEU A 53 -0.84 9.35 4.84
N HIS A 54 0.38 9.79 5.14
CA HIS A 54 0.72 11.20 5.34
C HIS A 54 1.02 11.94 4.04
N ARG A 55 0.98 11.26 2.89
CA ARG A 55 1.24 11.83 1.56
C ARG A 55 0.08 11.65 0.58
N LEU A 56 -1.05 11.09 1.02
CA LEU A 56 -2.29 10.97 0.24
C LEU A 56 -2.87 12.31 -0.24
N TRP A 57 -2.48 13.43 0.36
CA TRP A 57 -2.91 14.76 -0.08
C TRP A 57 -2.32 15.17 -1.44
N LEU A 58 -1.35 14.41 -1.97
CA LEU A 58 -0.73 14.62 -3.28
C LEU A 58 -1.56 14.05 -4.45
N SER A 59 -2.67 13.35 -4.19
CA SER A 59 -3.44 12.64 -5.23
C SER A 59 -3.98 13.55 -6.35
N GLU A 60 -4.15 14.85 -6.09
CA GLU A 60 -4.57 15.82 -7.12
C GLU A 60 -3.39 16.36 -7.96
N ASN A 61 -2.15 15.99 -7.63
CA ASN A 61 -0.93 16.47 -8.29
C ASN A 61 -0.17 15.38 -9.05
N VAL A 62 -0.29 14.12 -8.63
CA VAL A 62 0.40 12.96 -9.22
C VAL A 62 -0.34 11.68 -8.83
N HIS A 63 -0.24 10.61 -9.63
CA HIS A 63 -0.73 9.32 -9.17
C HIS A 63 0.13 8.84 -7.98
N VAL A 64 -0.50 8.79 -6.81
CA VAL A 64 0.16 8.37 -5.57
C VAL A 64 0.29 6.85 -5.59
N ASP A 65 1.52 6.34 -5.65
CA ASP A 65 1.80 4.91 -5.59
C ASP A 65 2.06 4.48 -4.14
N PRO A 66 1.14 3.72 -3.51
CA PRO A 66 1.31 3.20 -2.16
C PRO A 66 2.20 1.94 -2.11
N ASP A 67 2.78 1.53 -3.25
CA ASP A 67 3.46 0.26 -3.51
C ASP A 67 2.49 -0.94 -3.68
N VAL A 68 3.04 -2.11 -4.03
CA VAL A 68 2.25 -3.29 -4.43
C VAL A 68 1.34 -3.85 -3.33
N ALA A 69 0.19 -4.39 -3.73
CA ALA A 69 -0.69 -5.17 -2.87
C ALA A 69 -0.35 -6.68 -2.92
N TYR A 70 -0.53 -7.36 -1.79
CA TYR A 70 -0.35 -8.80 -1.65
C TYR A 70 -1.70 -9.52 -1.52
N PHE A 71 -1.83 -10.62 -2.23
CA PHE A 71 -2.94 -11.58 -2.21
C PHE A 71 -2.48 -12.97 -1.79
N ARG A 72 -1.24 -13.33 -2.13
CA ARG A 72 -0.63 -14.61 -1.76
C ARG A 72 -0.43 -14.72 -0.24
N THR A 73 -0.74 -15.90 0.29
CA THR A 73 -0.31 -16.35 1.63
C THR A 73 1.00 -17.15 1.57
N ARG A 74 1.29 -17.79 0.43
CA ARG A 74 2.56 -18.49 0.21
C ARG A 74 3.72 -17.48 0.13
N PHE A 75 4.82 -17.78 0.84
CA PHE A 75 6.01 -16.91 0.90
C PHE A 75 5.68 -15.48 1.35
N ASN A 76 4.73 -15.35 2.27
CA ASN A 76 4.27 -14.09 2.83
C ASN A 76 3.91 -14.27 4.32
N LEU A 77 4.53 -13.47 5.19
CA LEU A 77 4.29 -13.49 6.64
C LEU A 77 3.19 -12.52 7.07
N LEU A 78 2.66 -11.72 6.14
CA LEU A 78 1.61 -10.77 6.44
C LEU A 78 0.32 -11.48 6.83
N ARG A 79 -0.33 -10.97 7.89
CA ARG A 79 -1.69 -11.37 8.23
C ARG A 79 -2.68 -10.77 7.22
N PRO A 80 -3.86 -11.40 7.02
CA PRO A 80 -4.89 -10.89 6.11
C PRO A 80 -5.27 -9.43 6.36
N GLU A 81 -5.32 -8.97 7.62
CA GLU A 81 -5.68 -7.59 7.96
C GLU A 81 -4.60 -6.58 7.53
N GLY A 82 -3.32 -6.99 7.52
CA GLY A 82 -2.23 -6.18 6.99
C GLY A 82 -2.37 -6.03 5.48
N MET A 83 -2.50 -7.16 4.78
CA MET A 83 -2.70 -7.17 3.32
C MET A 83 -3.93 -6.35 2.90
N ARG A 84 -5.03 -6.46 3.64
CA ARG A 84 -6.26 -5.71 3.38
C ARG A 84 -6.10 -4.20 3.51
N ARG A 85 -5.30 -3.72 4.48
CA ARG A 85 -4.96 -2.29 4.62
C ARG A 85 -4.19 -1.75 3.42
N GLN A 86 -3.25 -2.52 2.88
CA GLN A 86 -2.54 -2.16 1.64
C GLN A 86 -3.50 -2.10 0.45
N GLU A 87 -4.34 -3.12 0.31
CA GLU A 87 -5.38 -3.17 -0.72
C GLU A 87 -6.32 -1.94 -0.63
N GLY A 88 -6.67 -1.50 0.58
CA GLY A 88 -7.47 -0.31 0.83
C GLY A 88 -6.81 0.99 0.34
N LEU A 89 -5.49 1.14 0.51
CA LEU A 89 -4.76 2.30 -0.05
C LEU A 89 -4.67 2.24 -1.57
N ALA A 90 -4.49 1.06 -2.16
CA ALA A 90 -4.49 0.89 -3.60
C ALA A 90 -5.86 1.25 -4.22
N HIS A 91 -6.97 0.90 -3.58
CA HIS A 91 -8.30 1.36 -4.00
C HIS A 91 -8.48 2.87 -3.80
N LEU A 92 -8.04 3.44 -2.68
CA LEU A 92 -8.15 4.88 -2.42
C LEU A 92 -7.38 5.73 -3.44
N THR A 93 -6.16 5.31 -3.77
CA THR A 93 -5.27 6.04 -4.69
C THR A 93 -5.57 5.73 -6.15
N GLY A 94 -6.32 4.66 -6.43
CA GLY A 94 -6.49 4.11 -7.78
C GLY A 94 -5.24 3.43 -8.33
N PHE A 95 -4.11 3.44 -7.61
CA PHE A 95 -2.85 2.86 -8.07
C PHE A 95 -2.78 1.37 -7.70
N LYS A 96 -3.17 0.50 -8.64
CA LYS A 96 -3.30 -0.94 -8.43
C LYS A 96 -2.12 -1.70 -9.04
N ALA A 97 -1.31 -2.32 -8.19
CA ALA A 97 -0.18 -3.15 -8.60
C ALA A 97 -0.04 -4.38 -7.69
N THR A 98 0.55 -5.46 -8.23
CA THR A 98 0.94 -6.65 -7.46
C THR A 98 2.19 -7.28 -8.07
N SER A 99 2.97 -7.98 -7.25
CA SER A 99 4.10 -8.82 -7.68
C SER A 99 3.85 -10.30 -7.42
N ASP A 100 2.60 -10.69 -7.11
CA ASP A 100 2.25 -12.08 -6.83
C ASP A 100 2.24 -12.91 -8.12
N PRO A 101 3.11 -13.92 -8.27
CA PRO A 101 3.05 -14.81 -9.41
C PRO A 101 1.75 -15.64 -9.35
N PRO A 102 0.98 -15.76 -10.44
CA PRO A 102 -0.27 -16.52 -10.44
C PRO A 102 -0.11 -18.00 -10.01
N SER A 103 1.07 -18.60 -10.22
CA SER A 103 1.38 -19.96 -9.80
C SER A 103 1.59 -20.12 -8.28
N TRP A 104 1.74 -19.01 -7.55
CA TRP A 104 1.81 -18.99 -6.10
C TRP A 104 0.46 -18.74 -5.44
N LEU A 105 -0.54 -18.33 -6.22
CA LEU A 105 -1.88 -18.03 -5.72
C LEU A 105 -2.74 -19.29 -5.63
N LEU A 106 -3.44 -19.43 -4.51
CA LEU A 106 -4.57 -20.34 -4.38
C LEU A 106 -5.75 -19.84 -5.25
N PRO A 107 -6.70 -20.70 -5.63
CA PRO A 107 -7.84 -20.30 -6.47
C PRO A 107 -8.61 -19.08 -5.95
N GLU A 108 -8.83 -19.00 -4.64
CA GLU A 108 -9.49 -17.88 -3.95
C GLU A 108 -8.67 -16.60 -3.98
N GLU A 109 -7.35 -16.69 -3.84
CA GLU A 109 -6.44 -15.54 -3.90
C GLU A 109 -6.38 -14.98 -5.33
N ARG A 110 -6.37 -15.87 -6.34
CA ARG A 110 -6.45 -15.49 -7.76
C ARG A 110 -7.78 -14.82 -8.09
N ALA A 111 -8.89 -15.31 -7.55
CA ALA A 111 -10.20 -14.68 -7.74
C ALA A 111 -10.24 -13.28 -7.11
N ARG A 112 -9.66 -13.12 -5.90
CA ARG A 112 -9.53 -11.81 -5.25
C ARG A 112 -8.66 -10.84 -6.05
N LEU A 113 -7.52 -11.31 -6.58
CA LEU A 113 -6.68 -10.48 -7.45
C LEU A 113 -7.43 -10.03 -8.70
N LEU A 114 -8.20 -10.94 -9.34
CA LEU A 114 -8.99 -10.58 -10.51
C LEU A 114 -10.06 -9.54 -10.17
N ALA A 115 -10.78 -9.71 -9.06
CA ALA A 115 -11.75 -8.73 -8.58
C ALA A 115 -11.10 -7.37 -8.30
N PHE A 116 -9.94 -7.36 -7.63
CA PHE A 116 -9.16 -6.16 -7.34
C PHE A 116 -8.83 -5.38 -8.61
N LEU A 117 -8.40 -6.06 -9.68
CA LEU A 117 -8.03 -5.41 -10.94
C LEU A 117 -9.24 -5.01 -11.80
N SER A 118 -10.33 -5.77 -11.76
CA SER A 118 -11.47 -5.58 -12.67
C SER A 118 -12.59 -4.70 -12.13
N GLN A 119 -12.62 -4.45 -10.82
CA GLN A 119 -13.71 -3.72 -10.18
C GLN A 119 -13.22 -2.38 -9.61
N GLU A 120 -14.01 -1.33 -9.81
CA GLU A 120 -13.89 -0.09 -9.07
C GLU A 120 -14.74 -0.16 -7.81
N VAL A 121 -14.08 -0.15 -6.66
CA VAL A 121 -14.74 -0.17 -5.36
C VAL A 121 -14.79 1.27 -4.84
N PRO A 122 -15.97 1.81 -4.45
CA PRO A 122 -16.05 3.16 -3.91
C PRO A 122 -15.23 3.24 -2.62
N VAL A 123 -14.40 4.29 -2.51
CA VAL A 123 -13.60 4.54 -1.30
C VAL A 123 -13.85 5.95 -0.78
N ARG A 124 -14.05 6.05 0.53
CA ARG A 124 -14.24 7.32 1.23
C ARG A 124 -13.30 7.43 2.41
N ARG A 125 -12.57 8.54 2.51
CA ARG A 125 -11.82 8.88 3.73
C ARG A 125 -12.77 9.41 4.80
N LEU A 126 -12.86 8.71 5.92
CA LEU A 126 -13.74 9.09 7.05
C LEU A 126 -13.01 9.99 8.07
N SER A 127 -11.70 9.80 8.21
CA SER A 127 -10.83 10.57 9.12
C SER A 127 -9.37 10.41 8.67
N PRO A 128 -8.37 11.04 9.33
CA PRO A 128 -6.98 10.91 8.92
C PRO A 128 -6.51 9.47 8.73
N TYR A 129 -6.96 8.54 9.58
CA TYR A 129 -6.52 7.14 9.59
C TYR A 129 -7.65 6.12 9.46
N ARG A 130 -8.85 6.53 9.01
CA ARG A 130 -9.95 5.60 8.75
C ARG A 130 -10.47 5.76 7.34
N LEU A 131 -10.50 4.67 6.59
CA LEU A 131 -10.98 4.60 5.22
C LEU A 131 -12.15 3.63 5.14
N GLN A 132 -13.22 4.03 4.47
CA GLN A 132 -14.31 3.14 4.10
C GLN A 132 -14.08 2.67 2.66
N VAL A 133 -13.99 1.35 2.45
CA VAL A 133 -13.80 0.71 1.15
C VAL A 133 -15.00 -0.21 0.91
N GLY A 134 -15.90 0.18 0.01
CA GLY A 134 -17.23 -0.41 -0.06
C GLY A 134 -17.98 -0.17 1.27
N GLU A 135 -18.43 -1.23 1.91
CA GLU A 135 -19.09 -1.16 3.22
C GLU A 135 -18.11 -1.34 4.41
N GLU A 136 -16.87 -1.75 4.15
CA GLU A 136 -15.89 -2.06 5.19
C GLU A 136 -15.13 -0.80 5.64
N VAL A 137 -14.94 -0.65 6.96
CA VAL A 137 -14.10 0.41 7.53
C VAL A 137 -12.75 -0.15 7.96
N LEU A 138 -11.68 0.36 7.35
CA LEU A 138 -10.30 0.04 7.66
C LEU A 138 -9.71 1.13 8.56
N ASP A 139 -9.22 0.72 9.73
CA ASP A 139 -8.49 1.58 10.67
C ASP A 139 -6.98 1.35 10.58
N TYR A 140 -6.25 2.45 10.43
CA TYR A 140 -4.81 2.53 10.27
C TYR A 140 -4.10 3.12 11.50
N ALA A 141 -4.81 3.45 12.59
CA ALA A 141 -4.17 4.00 13.79
C ALA A 141 -3.06 3.10 14.36
N CYS A 142 -3.09 1.79 14.06
CA CYS A 142 -2.06 0.84 14.48
C CYS A 142 -0.69 0.98 13.80
N VAL A 143 -0.56 1.76 12.72
CA VAL A 143 0.72 1.95 12.01
C VAL A 143 1.51 3.17 12.47
N LEU A 144 0.93 4.01 13.33
CA LEU A 144 1.55 5.25 13.81
C LEU A 144 2.75 4.95 14.71
#